data_AF-A0A9N9WG52-F1
#
_entry.id   AF-A0A9N9WG52-F1
#
_cell.length_a   1.000
_cell.length_b   1.000
_cell.length_c   1.000
_cell.angle_alpha   90.00
_cell.angle_beta   90.00
_cell.angle_gamma   90.00
#
_symmetry.space_group_name_H-M   'P 1'
#
loop_
_entity.id
_entity.type
_entity.pdbx_description
1 polymer ?
#
loop_
_entity_poly.entity_id
_entity_poly.type
_entity_poly.pdbx_seq_one_letter_code
_entity_poly.pdbx_strand_id
1 'polypeptide(L)'
;MSRDGTTDITRSRQLGGAPPPARRAAFTRVLKGQIMLGTAVFPKGTVGHTLESFARKALWDVGLNYAHGTGHGVGHFLNVHEGPSGILSGPLATDPGIVPGMIFSNEPGYYEVGQYGIRHEDLVEVIELNNDSDHILVRNEP
;
A
#
# COMPACT_ATOMS: atom_id res chain seq x y z
N MET A 1 -24.79 2.92 -12.10
CA MET A 1 -23.56 2.58 -11.36
C MET A 1 -23.37 1.08 -11.46
N SER A 2 -22.15 0.63 -11.76
CA SER A 2 -21.77 -0.79 -11.72
C SER A 2 -22.00 -1.32 -10.29
N ARG A 3 -22.35 -2.60 -10.16
CA ARG A 3 -22.54 -3.30 -8.88
C ARG A 3 -21.38 -4.25 -8.57
N ASP A 4 -20.26 -4.09 -9.28
CA ASP A 4 -19.20 -5.09 -9.34
C ASP A 4 -18.11 -4.88 -8.28
N GLY A 5 -18.17 -3.78 -7.51
CA GLY A 5 -17.26 -3.52 -6.40
C GLY A 5 -17.10 -2.04 -6.04
N THR A 6 -16.13 -1.78 -5.16
CA THR A 6 -15.66 -0.45 -4.79
C THR A 6 -14.17 -0.36 -5.14
N THR A 7 -13.76 0.74 -5.76
CA THR A 7 -12.38 0.96 -6.20
C THR A 7 -11.80 2.19 -5.53
N ASP A 8 -10.52 2.14 -5.15
CA ASP A 8 -9.72 3.32 -4.79
C ASP A 8 -8.37 3.26 -5.50
N ILE A 9 -7.92 4.39 -6.04
CA ILE A 9 -6.70 4.46 -6.84
C ILE A 9 -6.13 5.87 -6.89
N THR A 10 -4.82 5.97 -6.66
CA THR A 10 -4.05 7.20 -6.83
C THR A 10 -2.83 6.96 -7.72
N ARG A 11 -2.61 7.89 -8.66
CA ARG A 11 -1.41 7.93 -9.52
C ARG A 11 -0.83 9.33 -9.53
N SER A 12 0.47 9.42 -9.29
CA SER A 12 1.23 10.66 -9.45
C SER A 12 1.89 10.69 -10.82
N ARG A 13 1.74 11.80 -11.55
CA ARG A 13 2.33 11.97 -12.89
C ARG A 13 3.00 13.34 -13.01
N GLN A 14 4.15 13.37 -13.68
CA GLN A 14 4.79 14.61 -14.11
C GLN A 14 4.23 14.98 -15.48
N LEU A 15 3.68 16.19 -15.60
CA LEU A 15 3.30 16.77 -16.88
C LEU A 15 4.44 17.66 -17.39
N GLY A 16 4.78 17.54 -18.67
CA GLY A 16 5.89 18.30 -19.26
C GLY A 16 7.26 17.83 -18.80
N GLY A 17 8.25 18.74 -18.82
CA GLY A 17 9.68 18.45 -18.69
C GLY A 17 10.12 17.60 -17.49
N ALA A 18 11.40 17.23 -17.50
CA ALA A 18 11.97 16.32 -16.49
C ALA A 18 11.82 16.90 -15.06
N PRO A 19 11.34 16.09 -14.09
CA PRO A 19 11.23 16.56 -12.72
C PRO A 19 12.61 16.68 -12.07
N PRO A 20 12.79 17.60 -11.10
CA PRO A 20 14.04 17.73 -10.36
C PRO A 20 14.47 16.42 -9.71
N PRO A 21 15.79 16.18 -9.51
CA PRO A 21 16.30 14.94 -8.91
C PRO A 21 15.65 14.58 -7.57
N ALA A 22 15.39 15.57 -6.69
CA ALA A 22 14.73 15.35 -5.41
C ALA A 22 13.31 14.76 -5.56
N ARG A 23 12.50 15.30 -6.48
CA ARG A 23 11.14 14.82 -6.76
C ARG A 23 11.16 13.40 -7.33
N ARG A 24 12.10 13.11 -8.25
CA ARG A 24 12.31 11.76 -8.78
C ARG A 24 12.66 10.77 -7.69
N ALA A 25 13.58 11.16 -6.80
CA ALA A 25 14.03 10.30 -5.72
C ALA A 25 12.91 10.04 -4.68
N ALA A 26 12.11 11.06 -4.35
CA ALA A 26 10.91 10.88 -3.52
C ALA A 26 9.90 9.95 -4.18
N PHE A 27 9.61 10.14 -5.47
CA PHE A 27 8.70 9.28 -6.25
C PHE A 27 9.14 7.82 -6.20
N THR A 28 10.41 7.56 -6.48
CA THR A 28 10.96 6.21 -6.45
C THR A 28 10.92 5.59 -5.04
N ARG A 29 11.07 6.37 -3.97
CA ARG A 29 10.97 5.86 -2.59
C ARG A 29 9.55 5.47 -2.24
N VAL A 30 8.57 6.29 -2.60
CA VAL A 30 7.15 5.95 -2.43
C VAL A 30 6.82 4.67 -3.22
N LEU A 31 7.28 4.58 -4.47
CA LEU A 31 7.08 3.38 -5.29
C LEU A 31 7.73 2.13 -4.69
N LYS A 32 8.97 2.25 -4.17
CA LYS A 32 9.64 1.15 -3.47
C LYS A 32 8.80 0.67 -2.28
N GLY A 33 8.26 1.60 -1.49
CA GLY A 33 7.35 1.29 -0.39
C GLY A 33 6.11 0.52 -0.86
N GLN A 34 5.45 1.01 -1.91
CA GLN A 34 4.25 0.38 -2.45
C GLN A 34 4.54 -1.06 -2.92
N ILE A 35 5.64 -1.28 -3.64
CA ILE A 35 6.05 -2.60 -4.11
C ILE A 35 6.42 -3.51 -2.93
N MET A 36 7.20 -3.01 -1.96
CA MET A 36 7.61 -3.79 -0.79
C MET A 36 6.42 -4.27 0.03
N LEU A 37 5.41 -3.43 0.21
CA LEU A 37 4.18 -3.84 0.88
C LEU A 37 3.34 -4.79 0.02
N GLY A 38 3.16 -4.47 -1.26
CA GLY A 38 2.32 -5.27 -2.18
C GLY A 38 2.89 -6.66 -2.51
N THR A 39 4.15 -6.93 -2.20
CA THR A 39 4.81 -8.23 -2.39
C THR A 39 5.27 -8.87 -1.07
N ALA A 40 4.79 -8.34 0.06
CA ALA A 40 5.18 -8.82 1.37
C ALA A 40 4.64 -10.23 1.63
N VAL A 41 5.52 -11.11 2.13
CA VAL A 41 5.15 -12.41 2.68
C VAL A 41 5.25 -12.34 4.20
N PHE A 42 4.19 -12.74 4.89
CA PHE A 42 4.09 -12.64 6.34
C PHE A 42 3.31 -13.83 6.93
N PRO A 43 3.52 -14.18 8.21
CA PRO A 43 2.77 -15.26 8.87
C PRO A 43 1.28 -14.95 8.99
N LYS A 44 0.44 -15.98 8.91
CA LYS A 44 -1.01 -15.87 9.16
C LYS A 44 -1.30 -15.24 10.53
N GLY A 45 -2.27 -14.34 10.59
CA GLY A 45 -2.66 -13.65 11.83
C GLY A 45 -1.79 -12.42 12.15
N THR A 46 -0.84 -12.06 11.28
CA THR A 46 -0.15 -10.78 11.36
C THR A 46 -1.16 -9.63 11.30
N VAL A 47 -0.98 -8.61 12.14
CA VAL A 47 -1.85 -7.42 12.21
C VAL A 47 -1.28 -6.29 11.37
N GLY A 48 -2.15 -5.46 10.79
CA GLY A 48 -1.77 -4.57 9.69
C GLY A 48 -0.69 -3.55 10.05
N HIS A 49 -0.69 -3.03 11.27
CA HIS A 49 0.30 -2.03 11.72
C HIS A 49 1.75 -2.55 11.68
N THR A 50 1.97 -3.86 11.75
CA THR A 50 3.33 -4.44 11.68
C THR A 50 3.91 -4.41 10.27
N LEU A 51 3.05 -4.45 9.25
CA LEU A 51 3.43 -4.42 7.84
C LEU A 51 3.72 -3.00 7.35
N GLU A 52 3.24 -1.99 8.07
CA GLU A 52 3.35 -0.57 7.67
C GLU A 52 4.81 -0.14 7.41
N SER A 53 5.75 -0.69 8.17
CA SER A 53 7.17 -0.38 8.04
C SER A 53 7.74 -0.71 6.66
N PHE A 54 7.18 -1.70 5.94
CA PHE A 54 7.63 -2.03 4.59
C PHE A 54 7.37 -0.89 3.60
N ALA A 55 6.23 -0.21 3.73
CA ALA A 55 5.89 0.92 2.88
C ALA A 55 6.69 2.18 3.23
N ARG A 56 7.10 2.33 4.49
CA ARG A 56 7.84 3.51 4.97
C ARG A 56 9.36 3.40 4.83
N LYS A 57 9.91 2.18 4.81
CA LYS A 57 11.36 1.91 4.92
C LYS A 57 12.21 2.79 4.01
N ALA A 58 11.88 2.88 2.73
CA ALA A 58 12.67 3.62 1.75
C ALA A 58 12.66 5.15 1.98
N LEU A 59 11.60 5.69 2.58
CA LEU A 59 11.51 7.10 3.00
C LEU A 59 12.29 7.32 4.30
N TRP A 60 12.14 6.42 5.27
CA TRP A 60 12.85 6.49 6.55
C TRP A 60 14.37 6.45 6.39
N ASP A 61 14.88 5.70 5.43
CA ASP A 61 16.33 5.63 5.11
C ASP A 61 16.95 6.99 4.78
N VAL A 62 16.14 8.01 4.49
CA VAL A 62 16.59 9.39 4.22
C VAL A 62 15.89 10.42 5.09
N GLY A 63 15.27 10.00 6.20
CA GLY A 63 14.60 10.89 7.16
C GLY A 63 13.29 11.51 6.66
N LEU A 64 12.64 10.91 5.66
CA LEU A 64 11.34 11.35 5.14
C LEU A 64 10.20 10.51 5.73
N ASN A 65 8.99 11.06 5.77
CA ASN A 65 7.79 10.34 6.25
C ASN A 65 6.49 10.91 5.62
N TYR A 66 5.35 10.25 5.86
CA TYR A 66 4.00 10.73 5.54
C TYR A 66 3.05 10.59 6.73
N ALA A 67 2.08 11.51 6.84
CA ALA A 67 1.24 11.71 8.03
C ALA A 67 -0.16 11.07 7.95
N HIS A 68 -0.29 9.96 7.22
CA HIS A 68 -1.51 9.15 7.13
C HIS A 68 -1.15 7.66 7.26
N GLY A 69 -2.17 6.80 7.45
CA GLY A 69 -2.00 5.34 7.41
C GLY A 69 -1.57 4.88 6.01
N THR A 70 -0.97 3.70 5.92
CA THR A 70 -0.51 3.15 4.63
C THR A 70 -1.61 2.46 3.85
N GLY A 71 -2.68 2.03 4.53
CA GLY A 71 -3.82 1.42 3.87
C GLY A 71 -5.00 1.19 4.80
N HIS A 72 -6.16 0.95 4.21
CA HIS A 72 -7.42 0.66 4.87
C HIS A 72 -8.15 -0.48 4.15
N GLY A 73 -9.08 -1.17 4.83
CA GLY A 73 -9.94 -2.14 4.16
C GLY A 73 -10.88 -1.47 3.16
N VAL A 74 -11.32 -2.23 2.15
CA VAL A 74 -12.28 -1.77 1.12
C VAL A 74 -13.41 -2.78 1.00
N GLY A 75 -14.65 -2.31 1.18
CA GLY A 75 -15.83 -3.17 1.10
C GLY A 75 -16.32 -3.39 -0.34
N HIS A 76 -16.83 -4.58 -0.64
CA HIS A 76 -17.32 -4.90 -1.98
C HIS A 76 -18.69 -4.23 -2.27
N PHE A 77 -18.68 -3.20 -3.11
CA PHE A 77 -19.83 -2.33 -3.38
C PHE A 77 -20.41 -1.72 -2.08
N LEU A 78 -19.51 -1.44 -1.13
CA LEU A 78 -19.78 -0.81 0.16
C LEU A 78 -18.80 0.36 0.35
N ASN A 79 -18.48 0.70 1.61
CA ASN A 79 -17.62 1.83 1.94
C ASN A 79 -16.20 1.63 1.39
N VAL A 80 -15.63 2.71 0.85
CA VAL A 80 -14.23 2.72 0.41
C VAL A 80 -13.26 2.59 1.59
N HIS A 81 -13.63 3.14 2.74
CA HIS A 81 -12.94 2.94 4.02
C HIS A 81 -13.74 1.97 4.89
N GLU A 82 -13.32 0.72 4.95
CA GLU A 82 -13.98 -0.33 5.73
C GLU A 82 -13.03 -0.91 6.78
N GLY A 83 -13.46 -0.88 8.05
CA GLY A 83 -12.77 -1.57 9.13
C GLY A 83 -13.23 -3.04 9.27
N PRO A 84 -12.75 -3.77 10.29
CA PRO A 84 -11.92 -3.31 11.39
C PRO A 84 -10.41 -3.28 11.10
N SER A 85 -9.96 -3.97 10.05
CA SER A 85 -8.53 -4.09 9.72
C SER A 85 -8.02 -2.88 8.92
N GLY A 86 -6.75 -2.54 9.10
CA GLY A 86 -6.06 -1.52 8.31
C GLY A 86 -4.55 -1.56 8.51
N ILE A 87 -3.80 -0.98 7.57
CA ILE A 87 -2.33 -0.88 7.62
C ILE A 87 -1.99 0.53 8.14
N LEU A 88 -2.11 0.72 9.44
CA LEU A 88 -2.00 2.02 10.11
C LEU A 88 -0.71 2.14 10.94
N SER A 89 -0.37 3.35 11.37
CA SER A 89 0.87 3.61 12.15
C SER A 89 0.84 3.12 13.59
N GLY A 90 -0.33 2.70 14.07
CA GLY A 90 -0.51 2.20 15.41
C GLY A 90 -1.47 1.02 15.46
N PRO A 91 -1.45 0.25 16.55
CA PRO A 91 -2.35 -0.87 16.72
C PRO A 91 -3.80 -0.39 16.85
N LEU A 92 -4.73 -1.13 16.24
CA LEU A 92 -6.15 -1.02 16.50
C LEU A 92 -6.55 -2.10 17.51
N ALA A 93 -7.21 -1.72 18.60
CA ALA A 93 -7.64 -2.67 19.63
C ALA A 93 -8.61 -3.74 19.11
N THR A 94 -9.26 -3.47 17.99
CA THR A 94 -10.24 -4.34 17.33
C THR A 94 -9.70 -5.03 16.08
N ASP A 95 -8.39 -4.95 15.78
CA ASP A 95 -7.81 -5.59 14.60
C ASP A 95 -7.92 -7.12 14.74
N PRO A 96 -8.68 -7.82 13.88
CA PRO A 96 -8.83 -9.27 13.93
C PRO A 96 -7.61 -10.01 13.37
N GLY A 97 -6.59 -9.30 12.88
CA GLY A 97 -5.50 -9.85 12.09
C GLY A 97 -5.86 -9.97 10.61
N ILE A 98 -4.84 -10.14 9.78
CA ILE A 98 -4.98 -10.26 8.33
C ILE A 98 -5.19 -11.73 7.94
N VAL A 99 -6.22 -11.98 7.11
CA VAL A 99 -6.57 -13.30 6.56
C VAL A 99 -6.80 -13.22 5.05
N PRO A 100 -6.68 -14.34 4.31
CA PRO A 100 -6.94 -14.37 2.87
C PRO A 100 -8.34 -13.87 2.49
N GLY A 101 -8.45 -13.20 1.34
CA GLY A 101 -9.67 -12.59 0.80
C GLY A 101 -9.94 -11.16 1.29
N MET A 102 -9.19 -10.66 2.28
CA MET A 102 -9.25 -9.25 2.65
C MET A 102 -8.66 -8.37 1.55
N ILE A 103 -9.33 -7.25 1.24
CA ILE A 103 -8.88 -6.24 0.29
C ILE A 103 -8.44 -5.00 1.06
N PHE A 104 -7.23 -4.50 0.78
CA PHE A 104 -6.70 -3.27 1.35
C PHE A 104 -6.28 -2.28 0.27
N SER A 105 -6.38 -0.99 0.54
CA SER A 105 -5.54 -0.01 -0.16
C SER A 105 -4.07 -0.20 0.25
N ASN A 106 -3.17 0.06 -0.69
CA ASN A 106 -1.72 0.12 -0.48
C ASN A 106 -1.23 1.44 -1.05
N GLU A 107 -1.19 2.46 -0.20
CA GLU A 107 -1.18 3.87 -0.61
C GLU A 107 -0.07 4.74 0.03
N PRO A 108 1.21 4.33 0.07
CA PRO A 108 2.26 5.18 0.61
C PRO A 108 2.34 6.52 -0.13
N GLY A 109 2.77 7.55 0.59
CA GLY A 109 2.89 8.91 0.07
C GLY A 109 4.12 9.67 0.55
N TYR A 110 4.33 10.83 -0.05
CA TYR A 110 5.26 11.84 0.44
C TYR A 110 4.79 13.22 -0.02
N TYR A 111 4.85 14.21 0.87
CA TYR A 111 4.34 15.56 0.62
C TYR A 111 5.39 16.59 1.00
N GLU A 112 5.95 17.26 -0.01
CA GLU A 112 6.87 18.38 0.18
C GLU A 112 6.06 19.68 0.26
N VAL A 113 6.12 20.35 1.42
CA VAL A 113 5.28 21.50 1.73
C VAL A 113 5.49 22.62 0.72
N GLY A 114 4.39 23.08 0.12
CA GLY A 114 4.40 24.18 -0.85
C GLY A 114 5.06 23.84 -2.20
N GLN A 115 5.40 22.56 -2.47
CA GLN A 115 6.12 22.16 -3.67
C GLN A 115 5.40 21.07 -4.48
N TYR A 116 5.29 19.86 -3.96
CA TYR A 116 4.71 18.72 -4.66
C TYR A 116 4.21 17.63 -3.71
N GLY A 117 3.28 16.82 -4.18
CA GLY A 117 2.81 15.62 -3.48
C GLY A 117 2.94 14.40 -4.37
N ILE A 118 3.23 13.25 -3.75
CA ILE A 118 3.29 11.95 -4.40
C ILE A 118 2.48 10.98 -3.54
N ARG A 119 1.58 10.24 -4.17
CA ARG A 119 0.98 9.01 -3.64
C ARG A 119 0.86 7.99 -4.76
N HIS A 120 1.13 6.73 -4.42
CA HIS A 120 0.89 5.58 -5.27
C HIS A 120 -0.01 4.64 -4.53
N GLU A 121 -1.19 4.39 -5.10
CA GLU A 121 -2.23 3.60 -4.44
C GLU A 121 -2.82 2.58 -5.40
N ASP A 122 -2.86 1.34 -4.94
CA ASP A 122 -3.59 0.24 -5.56
C ASP A 122 -4.39 -0.50 -4.49
N LEU A 123 -5.43 -1.20 -4.91
CA LEU A 123 -6.05 -2.22 -4.08
C LEU A 123 -5.25 -3.52 -4.21
N VAL A 124 -5.00 -4.16 -3.07
CA VAL A 124 -4.30 -5.45 -2.98
C VAL A 124 -5.18 -6.46 -2.25
N GLU A 125 -5.18 -7.69 -2.75
CA GLU A 125 -5.83 -8.83 -2.11
C GLU A 125 -4.81 -9.60 -1.28
N VAL A 126 -5.21 -9.97 -0.07
CA VAL A 126 -4.46 -10.92 0.74
C VAL A 126 -4.76 -12.31 0.25
N ILE A 127 -3.72 -13.06 -0.11
CA ILE A 127 -3.85 -14.45 -0.58
C ILE A 127 -3.07 -15.39 0.32
N GLU A 128 -3.48 -16.66 0.33
CA GLU A 128 -2.62 -17.72 0.84
C GLU A 128 -1.49 -17.97 -0.16
N LEU A 129 -0.24 -18.04 0.31
CA LEU A 129 0.91 -18.32 -0.53
C LEU A 129 1.14 -19.82 -0.62
N ASN A 130 0.87 -20.40 -1.78
CA ASN A 130 1.10 -21.78 -2.17
C ASN A 130 1.68 -21.82 -3.60
N ASN A 131 1.87 -23.03 -4.15
CA ASN A 131 2.51 -23.19 -5.47
C ASN A 131 1.64 -22.71 -6.65
N ASP A 132 0.35 -22.48 -6.46
CA ASP A 132 -0.59 -22.05 -7.49
C ASP A 132 -0.99 -20.56 -7.33
N SER A 133 -0.43 -19.86 -6.33
CA SER A 133 -0.79 -18.46 -6.03
C SER A 133 -0.25 -17.48 -7.08
N ASP A 134 -1.04 -16.46 -7.40
CA ASP A 134 -0.62 -15.32 -8.22
C ASP A 134 0.28 -14.37 -7.41
N HIS A 135 1.54 -14.75 -7.22
CA HIS A 135 2.53 -13.94 -6.50
C HIS A 135 3.91 -14.04 -7.17
N ILE A 136 4.68 -12.95 -7.14
CA ILE A 136 5.99 -12.85 -7.83
C ILE A 136 7.04 -13.89 -7.38
N LEU A 137 6.88 -14.45 -6.18
CA LEU A 137 7.76 -15.50 -5.65
C LEU A 137 7.35 -16.91 -6.10
N VAL A 138 6.11 -17.08 -6.54
CA VAL A 138 5.63 -18.33 -7.13
C VAL A 138 6.12 -18.35 -8.56
N ARG A 139 7.26 -19.00 -8.78
CA ARG A 139 7.81 -19.20 -10.12
C ARG A 139 6.97 -20.24 -10.84
N ASN A 140 6.12 -19.81 -11.76
CA ASN A 140 5.82 -20.62 -12.92
C ASN A 140 7.09 -20.58 -13.79
N GLU A 141 7.99 -21.55 -13.59
CA GLU A 141 9.04 -21.82 -14.60
C GLU A 141 8.32 -22.00 -15.96
N PRO A 142 8.80 -21.36 -17.04
CA PRO A 142 8.26 -21.61 -18.37
C PRO A 142 8.48 -23.06 -18.83
#